data_AF-A0A244CNV4-F1
#
_entry.id   AF-A0A244CNV4-F1
#
_cell.length_a   1.000
_cell.length_b   1.000
_cell.length_c   1.000
_cell.angle_alpha   90.00
_cell.angle_beta   90.00
_cell.angle_gamma   90.00
#
_symmetry.space_group_name_H-M   'P 1'
#
loop_
_entity.id
_entity.type
_entity.pdbx_description
1 polymer ?
#
loop_
_entity_poly.entity_id
_entity_poly.type
_entity_poly.pdbx_seq_one_letter_code
_entity_poly.pdbx_strand_id
1 'polypeptide(L)'
;MLTILSATKNTEALTHSLLLLRRHEKDFMLRHKKHYLSEHQTIVKEMQSTISQLKAQLAELDVTYTKLNTILNSIQEYQVAFAHFAQLHQQKYTLMQDIEAQSALISNALADAPLSLIIFHTLSQEIHQALLLPRFDAKENVTHFEHKKAALIAILTPAQHRLFEQYETLIYQLFTLEVKLGSNENKGAEGQLRTSVHFSEQQITQLSLSVRQETETQLRQSGYVMLLSLTIMHCILISLLVFLITRQQPKT
;
A
#
# COMPACT_ATOMS: atom_id res chain seq x y z
N MET A 1 15.73 -30.16 0.39
CA MET A 1 14.97 -30.01 1.65
C MET A 1 15.28 -28.69 2.38
N LEU A 2 16.54 -28.36 2.71
CA LEU A 2 16.90 -27.11 3.41
C LEU A 2 16.54 -25.83 2.62
N THR A 3 16.81 -25.79 1.32
CA THR A 3 16.49 -24.63 0.45
C THR A 3 15.00 -24.32 0.40
N ILE A 4 14.16 -25.36 0.27
CA ILE A 4 12.71 -25.22 0.24
C ILE A 4 12.16 -24.75 1.59
N LEU A 5 12.61 -25.35 2.71
CA LEU A 5 12.15 -24.93 4.03
C LEU A 5 12.48 -23.46 4.30
N SER A 6 13.67 -23.01 3.89
CA SER A 6 14.05 -21.60 3.98
C SER A 6 13.22 -20.69 3.06
N ALA A 7 12.89 -21.15 1.85
CA ALA A 7 12.06 -20.40 0.92
C ALA A 7 10.64 -20.21 1.48
N THR A 8 10.04 -21.26 2.06
CA THR A 8 8.73 -21.18 2.72
C THR A 8 8.74 -20.17 3.85
N LYS A 9 9.71 -20.25 4.77
CA LYS A 9 9.87 -19.29 5.87
C LYS A 9 10.00 -17.84 5.36
N ASN A 10 10.77 -17.61 4.30
CA ASN A 10 10.95 -16.29 3.72
C ASN A 10 9.65 -15.77 3.09
N THR A 11 8.85 -16.63 2.43
CA THR A 11 7.53 -16.22 1.90
C THR A 11 6.51 -15.90 2.99
N GLU A 12 6.54 -16.62 4.12
CA GLU A 12 5.74 -16.29 5.30
C GLU A 12 6.14 -14.94 5.90
N ALA A 13 7.44 -14.67 6.01
CA ALA A 13 7.96 -13.39 6.47
C ALA A 13 7.54 -12.22 5.56
N LEU A 14 7.54 -12.42 4.23
CA LEU A 14 7.05 -11.42 3.28
C LEU A 14 5.55 -11.15 3.45
N THR A 15 4.76 -12.20 3.67
CA THR A 15 3.31 -12.07 3.90
C THR A 15 3.02 -11.30 5.18
N HIS A 16 3.75 -11.59 6.26
CA HIS A 16 3.65 -10.85 7.52
C HIS A 16 4.06 -9.38 7.36
N SER A 17 5.18 -9.12 6.68
CA SER A 17 5.68 -7.76 6.44
C SER A 17 4.67 -6.92 5.66
N LEU A 18 3.99 -7.52 4.67
CA LEU A 18 2.94 -6.85 3.92
C LEU A 18 1.75 -6.41 4.80
N LEU A 19 1.35 -7.25 5.78
CA LEU A 19 0.31 -6.88 6.75
C LEU A 19 0.76 -5.73 7.65
N LEU A 20 2.04 -5.67 8.02
CA LEU A 20 2.59 -4.53 8.76
C LEU A 20 2.60 -3.25 7.91
N LEU A 21 3.00 -3.32 6.63
CA LEU A 21 2.91 -2.16 5.72
C LEU A 21 1.49 -1.61 5.66
N ARG A 22 0.49 -2.50 5.49
CA ARG A 22 -0.95 -2.14 5.51
C ARG A 22 -1.36 -1.47 6.82
N ARG A 23 -0.86 -1.97 7.95
CA ARG A 23 -1.15 -1.40 9.27
C ARG A 23 -0.59 0.02 9.38
N HIS A 24 0.69 0.22 9.09
CA HIS A 24 1.30 1.56 9.15
C HIS A 24 0.66 2.54 8.17
N GLU A 25 0.28 2.09 6.97
CA GLU A 25 -0.49 2.90 6.00
C GLU A 25 -1.83 3.36 6.61
N LYS A 26 -2.63 2.43 7.13
CA LYS A 26 -3.94 2.74 7.74
C LYS A 26 -3.80 3.64 8.97
N ASP A 27 -2.81 3.38 9.83
CA ASP A 27 -2.53 4.22 10.98
C ASP A 27 -2.10 5.63 10.58
N PHE A 28 -1.33 5.78 9.48
CA PHE A 28 -1.04 7.09 8.90
C PHE A 28 -2.31 7.79 8.40
N MET A 29 -3.19 7.09 7.67
CA MET A 29 -4.44 7.67 7.18
C MET A 29 -5.35 8.14 8.31
N LEU A 30 -5.37 7.44 9.45
CA LEU A 30 -6.21 7.79 10.60
C LEU A 30 -5.62 8.88 11.49
N ARG A 31 -4.28 8.97 11.57
CA ARG A 31 -3.60 9.78 12.61
C ARG A 31 -2.67 10.86 12.03
N HIS A 32 -2.37 10.81 10.75
CA HIS A 32 -1.49 11.73 10.01
C HIS A 32 -0.11 11.93 10.64
N LYS A 33 0.41 10.92 11.36
CA LYS A 33 1.71 11.04 12.04
C LYS A 33 2.86 10.56 11.16
N LYS A 34 3.87 11.42 10.99
CA LYS A 34 5.05 11.16 10.14
C LYS A 34 5.82 9.87 10.48
N HIS A 35 5.84 9.42 11.73
CA HIS A 35 6.59 8.22 12.12
C HIS A 35 6.12 6.93 11.40
N TYR A 36 4.86 6.85 10.99
CA TYR A 36 4.35 5.71 10.21
C TYR A 36 5.03 5.58 8.85
N LEU A 37 5.52 6.67 8.25
CA LEU A 37 6.30 6.62 7.01
C LEU A 37 7.66 5.97 7.25
N SER A 38 8.34 6.33 8.35
CA SER A 38 9.64 5.75 8.68
C SER A 38 9.52 4.27 9.05
N GLU A 39 8.46 3.87 9.75
CA GLU A 39 8.17 2.46 10.03
C GLU A 39 7.90 1.68 8.74
N HIS A 40 7.04 2.21 7.87
CA HIS A 40 6.77 1.63 6.56
C HIS A 40 8.06 1.47 5.72
N GLN A 41 8.92 2.49 5.69
CA GLN A 41 10.21 2.42 4.98
C GLN A 41 11.15 1.36 5.56
N THR A 42 11.12 1.15 6.87
CA THR A 42 11.93 0.13 7.54
C THR A 42 11.49 -1.27 7.12
N ILE A 43 10.18 -1.54 7.16
CA ILE A 43 9.62 -2.82 6.72
C ILE A 43 9.89 -3.06 5.23
N VAL A 44 9.80 -2.04 4.37
CA VAL A 44 10.16 -2.17 2.94
C VAL A 44 11.60 -2.63 2.76
N LYS A 45 12.56 -2.09 3.53
CA LYS A 45 13.97 -2.51 3.47
C LYS A 45 14.15 -3.96 3.91
N GLU A 46 13.43 -4.39 4.95
CA GLU A 46 13.45 -5.78 5.42
C GLU A 46 12.90 -6.74 4.34
N MET A 47 11.83 -6.36 3.66
CA MET A 47 11.28 -7.13 2.54
C MET A 47 12.26 -7.21 1.38
N GLN A 48 12.91 -6.10 0.99
CA GLN A 48 13.92 -6.09 -0.05
C GLN A 48 15.10 -7.02 0.28
N SER A 49 15.54 -7.03 1.54
CA SER A 49 16.58 -7.95 2.02
C SER A 49 16.13 -9.40 1.92
N THR A 50 14.91 -9.70 2.37
CA THR A 50 14.32 -11.05 2.32
C THR A 50 14.19 -11.56 0.88
N ILE A 51 13.77 -10.70 -0.06
CA ILE A 51 13.67 -11.06 -1.48
C ILE A 51 15.06 -11.29 -2.08
N SER A 52 16.06 -10.49 -1.70
CA SER A 52 17.44 -10.69 -2.15
C SER A 52 18.01 -12.02 -1.65
N GLN A 53 17.69 -12.44 -0.42
CA GLN A 53 18.06 -13.75 0.11
C GLN A 53 17.37 -14.88 -0.66
N LEU A 54 16.06 -14.77 -0.91
CA LEU A 54 15.31 -15.72 -1.75
C LEU A 54 15.93 -15.86 -3.15
N LYS A 55 16.34 -14.74 -3.75
CA LYS A 55 16.96 -14.70 -5.07
C LYS A 55 18.28 -15.47 -5.11
N ALA A 56 19.12 -15.33 -4.08
CA ALA A 56 20.36 -16.09 -3.97
C ALA A 56 20.10 -17.60 -3.77
N GLN A 57 19.05 -17.96 -3.03
CA GLN A 57 18.69 -19.35 -2.73
C GLN A 57 18.05 -20.09 -3.92
N LEU A 58 17.39 -19.35 -4.81
CA LEU A 58 16.61 -19.90 -5.93
C LEU A 58 17.29 -19.68 -7.29
N ALA A 59 18.61 -19.42 -7.28
CA ALA A 59 19.40 -19.06 -8.46
C ALA A 59 19.39 -20.14 -9.59
N GLU A 60 19.08 -21.40 -9.27
CA GLU A 60 18.96 -22.49 -10.25
C GLU A 60 17.58 -22.59 -10.91
N LEU A 61 16.61 -21.77 -10.50
CA LEU A 61 15.22 -21.78 -11.00
C LEU A 61 14.90 -20.47 -11.74
N ASP A 62 15.20 -20.43 -13.04
CA ASP A 62 15.13 -19.23 -13.90
C ASP A 62 13.75 -18.51 -13.85
N VAL A 63 12.65 -19.27 -13.82
CA VAL A 63 11.27 -18.74 -13.69
C VAL A 63 11.04 -17.96 -12.39
N THR A 64 11.77 -18.30 -11.33
CA THR A 64 11.67 -17.66 -10.02
C THR A 64 12.40 -16.32 -9.98
N TYR A 65 13.50 -16.18 -10.74
CA TYR A 65 14.29 -14.96 -10.79
C TYR A 65 13.48 -13.77 -11.32
N THR A 66 12.74 -13.96 -12.42
CA THR A 66 11.88 -12.93 -13.00
C THR A 66 10.75 -12.52 -12.06
N LYS A 67 10.08 -13.49 -11.42
CA LYS A 67 9.03 -13.21 -10.43
C LYS A 67 9.54 -12.39 -9.24
N LEU A 68 10.72 -12.72 -8.72
CA LEU A 68 11.31 -11.99 -7.59
C LEU A 68 11.68 -10.55 -7.94
N ASN A 69 12.15 -10.27 -9.16
CA ASN A 69 12.37 -8.90 -9.62
C ASN A 69 11.05 -8.13 -9.75
N THR A 70 9.99 -8.77 -10.27
CA THR A 70 8.66 -8.16 -10.31
C THR A 70 8.16 -7.79 -8.91
N ILE A 71 8.39 -8.64 -7.90
CA ILE A 71 8.02 -8.35 -6.50
C ILE A 71 8.87 -7.21 -5.92
N LEU A 72 10.17 -7.16 -6.20
CA LEU A 72 11.01 -6.04 -5.77
C LEU A 72 10.49 -4.71 -6.33
N ASN A 73 10.15 -4.70 -7.62
CA ASN A 73 9.62 -3.51 -8.29
C ASN A 73 8.25 -3.12 -7.72
N SER A 74 7.34 -4.08 -7.49
CA SER A 74 6.02 -3.79 -6.95
C SER A 74 6.09 -3.18 -5.54
N ILE A 75 6.97 -3.70 -4.68
CA ILE A 75 7.20 -3.14 -3.34
C ILE A 75 7.83 -1.74 -3.39
N GLN A 76 8.72 -1.49 -4.36
CA GLN A 76 9.29 -0.16 -4.56
C GLN A 76 8.23 0.83 -5.05
N GLU A 77 7.38 0.44 -6.00
CA GLU A 77 6.25 1.23 -6.47
C GLU A 77 5.27 1.54 -5.35
N TYR A 78 4.96 0.55 -4.51
CA TYR A 78 4.10 0.73 -3.34
C TYR A 78 4.71 1.72 -2.34
N GLN A 79 6.01 1.61 -2.03
CA GLN A 79 6.70 2.57 -1.17
C GLN A 79 6.61 4.01 -1.71
N VAL A 80 6.86 4.19 -3.02
CA VAL A 80 6.81 5.50 -3.67
C VAL A 80 5.38 6.06 -3.66
N ALA A 81 4.38 5.24 -3.98
CA ALA A 81 2.98 5.65 -3.96
C ALA A 81 2.54 6.08 -2.55
N PHE A 82 2.92 5.33 -1.52
CA PHE A 82 2.59 5.68 -0.13
C PHE A 82 3.29 6.98 0.31
N ALA A 83 4.57 7.16 -0.03
CA ALA A 83 5.30 8.39 0.28
C ALA A 83 4.68 9.62 -0.39
N HIS A 84 4.27 9.49 -1.67
CA HIS A 84 3.58 10.56 -2.39
C HIS A 84 2.22 10.89 -1.77
N PHE A 85 1.39 9.89 -1.50
CA PHE A 85 0.12 10.05 -0.81
C PHE A 85 0.29 10.77 0.55
N ALA A 86 1.25 10.32 1.35
CA ALA A 86 1.51 10.91 2.65
C ALA A 86 2.00 12.35 2.58
N GLN A 87 2.83 12.68 1.59
CA GLN A 87 3.26 14.05 1.34
C GLN A 87 2.08 14.97 1.04
N LEU A 88 1.15 14.56 0.17
CA LEU A 88 -0.03 15.36 -0.17
C LEU A 88 -0.94 15.54 1.05
N HIS A 89 -1.13 14.52 1.89
CA HIS A 89 -1.88 14.65 3.13
C HIS A 89 -1.23 15.64 4.11
N GLN A 90 0.09 15.61 4.24
CA GLN A 90 0.81 16.55 5.09
C GLN A 90 0.68 17.99 4.56
N GLN A 91 0.75 18.18 3.24
CA GLN A 91 0.49 19.47 2.60
C GLN A 91 -0.93 19.95 2.87
N LYS A 92 -1.92 19.06 2.80
CA LYS A 92 -3.33 19.39 3.07
C LYS A 92 -3.51 19.85 4.51
N TYR A 93 -2.92 19.14 5.46
CA TYR A 93 -2.97 19.52 6.87
C TYR A 93 -2.41 20.93 7.12
N THR A 94 -1.23 21.24 6.59
CA THR A 94 -0.63 22.59 6.73
C THR A 94 -1.49 23.64 6.04
N LEU A 95 -1.97 23.37 4.82
CA LEU A 95 -2.83 24.29 4.08
C LEU A 95 -4.15 24.57 4.82
N MET A 96 -4.73 23.57 5.49
CA MET A 96 -5.92 23.77 6.32
C MET A 96 -5.65 24.70 7.50
N GLN A 97 -4.48 24.60 8.15
CA GLN A 97 -4.09 25.54 9.21
C GLN A 97 -3.93 26.97 8.68
N ASP A 98 -3.34 27.13 7.50
CA ASP A 98 -3.18 28.43 6.85
C ASP A 98 -4.55 29.04 6.48
N ILE A 99 -5.48 28.22 5.97
CA ILE A 99 -6.86 28.62 5.68
C ILE A 99 -7.59 29.06 6.95
N GLU A 100 -7.47 28.31 8.04
CA GLU A 100 -8.08 28.66 9.33
C GLU A 100 -7.53 29.98 9.87
N ALA A 101 -6.21 30.17 9.83
CA ALA A 101 -5.56 31.41 10.23
C ALA A 101 -6.04 32.60 9.38
N GLN A 102 -6.08 32.45 8.06
CA GLN A 102 -6.55 33.50 7.16
C GLN A 102 -8.05 33.79 7.34
N SER A 103 -8.85 32.76 7.60
CA SER A 103 -10.28 32.90 7.87
C SER A 103 -10.55 33.70 9.15
N ALA A 104 -9.72 33.51 10.19
CA ALA A 104 -9.78 34.31 11.41
C ALA A 104 -9.43 35.79 11.14
N LEU A 105 -8.41 36.07 10.33
CA LEU A 105 -8.04 37.44 9.95
C LEU A 105 -9.16 38.15 9.19
N ILE A 106 -9.79 37.47 8.22
CA ILE A 106 -10.93 38.03 7.49
C ILE A 106 -12.12 38.24 8.43
N SER A 107 -12.45 37.25 9.27
CA SER A 107 -13.56 37.36 10.21
C SER A 107 -13.41 38.58 11.13
N ASN A 108 -12.19 38.82 11.64
CA ASN A 108 -11.90 40.00 12.46
C ASN A 108 -12.02 41.30 11.65
N ALA A 109 -11.52 41.33 10.40
CA ALA A 109 -11.63 42.51 9.54
C ALA A 109 -13.08 42.81 9.08
N LEU A 110 -13.97 41.83 9.19
CA LEU A 110 -15.41 41.94 8.90
C LEU A 110 -16.27 42.14 10.15
N ALA A 111 -15.67 42.28 11.35
CA ALA A 111 -16.42 42.33 12.61
C ALA A 111 -17.49 43.43 12.65
N ASP A 112 -17.21 44.59 12.05
CA ASP A 112 -18.13 45.72 11.96
C ASP A 112 -19.02 45.70 10.69
N ALA A 113 -18.95 44.63 9.90
CA ALA A 113 -19.67 44.44 8.64
C ALA A 113 -20.51 43.15 8.68
N PRO A 114 -21.65 43.14 9.41
CA PRO A 114 -22.37 41.91 9.75
C PRO A 114 -22.84 41.11 8.54
N LEU A 115 -23.26 41.78 7.47
CA LEU A 115 -23.68 41.09 6.24
C LEU A 115 -22.50 40.38 5.55
N SER A 116 -21.36 41.08 5.40
CA SER A 116 -20.14 40.50 4.82
C SER A 116 -19.63 39.33 5.65
N LEU A 117 -19.67 39.45 6.98
CA LEU A 117 -19.26 38.40 7.90
C LEU A 117 -20.13 37.13 7.75
N ILE A 118 -21.46 37.28 7.68
CA ILE A 118 -22.39 36.15 7.47
C ILE A 118 -22.13 35.47 6.12
N ILE A 119 -21.96 36.25 5.04
CA ILE A 119 -21.70 35.71 3.71
C ILE A 119 -20.36 34.95 3.70
N PHE A 120 -19.32 35.51 4.33
CA PHE A 120 -18.02 34.87 4.44
C PHE A 120 -18.08 33.57 5.23
N HIS A 121 -18.75 33.54 6.39
CA HIS A 121 -18.94 32.32 7.18
C HIS A 121 -19.73 31.26 6.42
N THR A 122 -20.77 31.65 5.69
CA THR A 122 -21.55 30.74 4.84
C THR A 122 -20.67 30.12 3.74
N LEU A 123 -19.86 30.95 3.07
CA LEU A 123 -18.91 30.49 2.06
C LEU A 123 -17.88 29.50 2.63
N SER A 124 -17.31 29.81 3.80
CA SER A 124 -16.33 28.95 4.49
C SER A 124 -16.94 27.62 4.94
N GLN A 125 -18.16 27.64 5.48
CA GLN A 125 -18.90 26.43 5.89
C GLN A 125 -19.12 25.47 4.71
N GLU A 126 -19.47 25.98 3.54
CA GLU A 126 -19.74 25.14 2.37
C GLU A 126 -18.49 24.48 1.80
N ILE A 127 -17.36 25.20 1.81
CA ILE A 127 -16.06 24.61 1.49
C ILE A 127 -15.77 23.46 2.47
N HIS A 128 -15.98 23.68 3.77
CA HIS A 128 -15.77 22.62 4.76
C HIS A 128 -16.67 21.42 4.50
N GLN A 129 -17.95 21.63 4.20
CA GLN A 129 -18.90 20.56 3.87
C GLN A 129 -18.47 19.77 2.62
N ALA A 130 -17.98 20.44 1.57
CA ALA A 130 -17.50 19.78 0.36
C ALA A 130 -16.32 18.83 0.63
N LEU A 131 -15.47 19.13 1.61
CA LEU A 131 -14.33 18.29 2.00
C LEU A 131 -14.73 17.04 2.80
N LEU A 132 -15.94 17.02 3.37
CA LEU A 132 -16.47 15.86 4.11
C LEU A 132 -17.12 14.83 3.18
N LEU A 133 -17.35 15.18 1.91
CA LEU A 133 -17.99 14.29 0.95
C LEU A 133 -17.01 13.17 0.53
N PRO A 134 -17.49 11.92 0.36
CA PRO A 134 -16.67 10.80 -0.11
C PRO A 134 -16.05 11.01 -1.50
N ARG A 135 -16.57 11.98 -2.26
CA ARG A 135 -16.08 12.35 -3.57
C ARG A 135 -15.99 13.86 -3.67
N PHE A 136 -14.80 14.34 -4.00
CA PHE A 136 -14.56 15.74 -4.24
C PHE A 136 -14.67 16.04 -5.75
N ASP A 137 -15.78 16.67 -6.16
CA ASP A 137 -15.91 17.21 -7.51
C ASP A 137 -15.34 18.63 -7.57
N ALA A 138 -14.11 18.76 -8.04
CA ALA A 138 -13.44 20.05 -8.12
C ALA A 138 -14.15 21.03 -9.04
N LYS A 139 -14.78 20.56 -10.13
CA LYS A 139 -15.42 21.44 -11.11
C LYS A 139 -16.67 22.08 -10.49
N GLU A 140 -17.49 21.25 -9.84
CA GLU A 140 -18.69 21.72 -9.15
C GLU A 140 -18.32 22.67 -8.00
N ASN A 141 -17.38 22.27 -7.14
CA ASN A 141 -16.97 23.06 -5.98
C ASN A 141 -16.33 24.40 -6.36
N VAL A 142 -15.51 24.44 -7.42
CA VAL A 142 -14.99 25.70 -7.98
C VAL A 142 -16.14 26.58 -8.46
N THR A 143 -17.07 26.04 -9.24
CA THR A 143 -18.20 26.82 -9.79
C THR A 143 -19.05 27.43 -8.68
N HIS A 144 -19.32 26.66 -7.63
CA HIS A 144 -20.09 27.09 -6.48
C HIS A 144 -19.37 28.18 -5.67
N PHE A 145 -18.06 28.00 -5.44
CA PHE A 145 -17.21 28.99 -4.80
C PHE A 145 -17.18 30.31 -5.58
N GLU A 146 -16.99 30.26 -6.91
CA GLU A 146 -17.00 31.43 -7.79
C GLU A 146 -18.32 32.22 -7.70
N HIS A 147 -19.44 31.51 -7.76
CA HIS A 147 -20.75 32.14 -7.72
C HIS A 147 -20.98 32.88 -6.42
N LYS A 148 -20.61 32.27 -5.28
CA LYS A 148 -20.88 32.81 -3.95
C LYS A 148 -19.91 33.89 -3.52
N LYS A 149 -18.63 33.78 -3.89
CA LYS A 149 -17.66 34.84 -3.59
C LYS A 149 -18.00 36.16 -4.29
N ALA A 150 -18.67 36.14 -5.45
CA ALA A 150 -19.04 37.35 -6.19
C ALA A 150 -19.90 38.31 -5.35
N ALA A 151 -20.85 37.78 -4.57
CA ALA A 151 -21.69 38.58 -3.67
C ALA A 151 -20.88 39.21 -2.53
N LEU A 152 -19.88 38.48 -2.01
CA LEU A 152 -18.98 39.00 -0.96
C LEU A 152 -18.08 40.10 -1.52
N ILE A 153 -17.39 39.82 -2.63
CA ILE A 153 -16.44 40.75 -3.27
C ILE A 153 -17.11 42.09 -3.59
N ALA A 154 -18.36 42.08 -4.04
CA ALA A 154 -19.10 43.30 -4.39
C ALA A 154 -19.30 44.28 -3.21
N ILE A 155 -19.18 43.82 -1.97
CA ILE A 155 -19.42 44.62 -0.76
C ILE A 155 -18.18 44.77 0.12
N LEU A 156 -17.03 44.22 -0.27
CA LEU A 156 -15.79 44.37 0.49
C LEU A 156 -15.14 45.75 0.25
N THR A 157 -14.56 46.31 1.31
CA THR A 157 -13.62 47.43 1.15
C THR A 157 -12.32 46.97 0.48
N PRO A 158 -11.50 47.86 -0.10
CA PRO A 158 -10.22 47.48 -0.70
C PRO A 158 -9.26 46.76 0.26
N ALA A 159 -9.31 47.05 1.56
CA ALA A 159 -8.49 46.37 2.57
C ALA A 159 -8.98 44.94 2.84
N GLN A 160 -10.29 44.75 3.01
CA GLN A 160 -10.90 43.43 3.20
C GLN A 160 -10.76 42.56 1.94
N HIS A 161 -10.85 43.18 0.75
CA HIS A 161 -10.66 42.49 -0.53
C HIS A 161 -9.29 41.82 -0.61
N ARG A 162 -8.21 42.51 -0.23
CA ARG A 162 -6.86 41.93 -0.21
C ARG A 162 -6.74 40.73 0.73
N LEU A 163 -7.38 40.79 1.91
CA LEU A 163 -7.40 39.65 2.83
C LEU A 163 -8.18 38.48 2.23
N PHE A 164 -9.29 38.77 1.54
CA PHE A 164 -10.08 37.76 0.85
C PHE A 164 -9.32 37.12 -0.33
N GLU A 165 -8.59 37.88 -1.15
CA GLU A 165 -7.77 37.35 -2.25
C GLU A 165 -6.72 36.33 -1.76
N GLN A 166 -6.15 36.57 -0.59
CA GLN A 166 -5.22 35.62 0.04
C GLN A 166 -5.94 34.33 0.45
N TYR A 167 -7.13 34.44 1.06
CA TYR A 167 -7.94 33.26 1.39
C TYR A 167 -8.36 32.50 0.14
N GLU A 168 -8.82 33.22 -0.89
CA GLU A 168 -9.21 32.67 -2.18
C GLU A 168 -8.07 31.85 -2.82
N THR A 169 -6.86 32.38 -2.79
CA THR A 169 -5.66 31.67 -3.26
C THR A 169 -5.47 30.35 -2.53
N LEU A 170 -5.61 30.34 -1.19
CA LEU A 170 -5.49 29.11 -0.39
C LEU A 170 -6.60 28.10 -0.71
N ILE A 171 -7.83 28.56 -0.96
CA ILE A 171 -8.95 27.70 -1.35
C ILE A 171 -8.69 27.02 -2.71
N TYR A 172 -8.18 27.74 -3.71
CA TYR A 172 -7.83 27.11 -4.99
C TYR A 172 -6.66 26.12 -4.87
N GLN A 173 -5.68 26.41 -4.01
CA GLN A 173 -4.62 25.46 -3.69
C GLN A 173 -5.19 24.19 -3.08
N LEU A 174 -6.18 24.33 -2.18
CA LEU A 174 -6.85 23.20 -1.56
C LEU A 174 -7.61 22.37 -2.59
N PHE A 175 -8.41 22.99 -3.45
CA PHE A 175 -9.13 22.29 -4.52
C PHE A 175 -8.18 21.54 -5.46
N THR A 176 -7.06 22.16 -5.82
CA THR A 176 -6.01 21.51 -6.63
C THR A 176 -5.40 20.31 -5.91
N LEU A 177 -5.19 20.43 -4.60
CA LEU A 177 -4.62 19.38 -3.77
C LEU A 177 -5.58 18.20 -3.59
N GLU A 178 -6.88 18.45 -3.40
CA GLU A 178 -7.91 17.39 -3.36
C GLU A 178 -7.94 16.58 -4.66
N VAL A 179 -7.82 17.23 -5.82
CA VAL A 179 -7.74 16.52 -7.12
C VAL A 179 -6.51 15.62 -7.18
N LYS A 180 -5.35 16.08 -6.68
CA LYS A 180 -4.11 15.30 -6.64
C LYS A 180 -4.20 14.13 -5.69
N LEU A 181 -4.80 14.31 -4.50
CA LEU A 181 -5.08 13.22 -3.56
C LEU A 181 -5.99 12.18 -4.21
N GLY A 182 -7.07 12.64 -4.84
CA GLY A 182 -7.97 11.84 -5.65
C GLY A 182 -9.40 12.30 -5.50
N SER A 183 -10.06 12.65 -6.61
CA SER A 183 -11.51 12.98 -6.61
C SER A 183 -12.40 11.80 -6.21
N ASN A 184 -11.84 10.58 -6.18
CA ASN A 184 -12.41 9.37 -5.62
C ASN A 184 -11.29 8.31 -5.42
N GLU A 185 -11.65 7.21 -4.75
CA GLU A 185 -10.81 6.05 -4.43
C GLU A 185 -10.06 5.38 -5.62
N ASN A 186 -10.39 5.71 -6.87
CA ASN A 186 -9.79 5.14 -8.07
C ASN A 186 -8.88 6.13 -8.83
N LYS A 187 -8.75 7.38 -8.36
CA LYS A 187 -8.01 8.45 -9.02
C LYS A 187 -6.98 9.07 -8.07
N GLY A 188 -6.09 9.90 -8.62
CA GLY A 188 -5.06 10.59 -7.84
C GLY A 188 -4.10 9.64 -7.12
N ALA A 189 -3.47 10.16 -6.07
CA ALA A 189 -2.54 9.40 -5.24
C ALA A 189 -3.21 8.23 -4.50
N GLU A 190 -4.47 8.36 -4.08
CA GLU A 190 -5.23 7.26 -3.45
C GLU A 190 -5.40 6.07 -4.38
N GLY A 191 -5.84 6.32 -5.62
CA GLY A 191 -6.00 5.27 -6.62
C GLY A 191 -4.67 4.61 -6.98
N GLN A 192 -3.61 5.41 -7.14
CA GLN A 192 -2.25 4.90 -7.40
C GLN A 192 -1.74 4.03 -6.25
N LEU A 193 -1.92 4.49 -5.01
CA LEU A 193 -1.60 3.75 -3.81
C LEU A 193 -2.34 2.41 -3.85
N ARG A 194 -3.67 2.40 -3.87
CA ARG A 194 -4.47 1.18 -3.86
C ARG A 194 -4.12 0.19 -4.98
N THR A 195 -3.79 0.67 -6.18
CA THR A 195 -3.32 -0.22 -7.26
C THR A 195 -1.96 -0.85 -6.93
N SER A 196 -0.99 -0.07 -6.46
CA SER A 196 0.34 -0.60 -6.06
C SER A 196 0.26 -1.59 -4.89
N VAL A 197 -0.68 -1.35 -3.97
CA VAL A 197 -1.06 -2.21 -2.86
C VAL A 197 -1.51 -3.58 -3.37
N HIS A 198 -2.56 -3.59 -4.19
CA HIS A 198 -3.13 -4.83 -4.71
C HIS A 198 -2.16 -5.59 -5.59
N PHE A 199 -1.37 -4.89 -6.40
CA PHE A 199 -0.36 -5.52 -7.23
C PHE A 199 0.71 -6.22 -6.37
N SER A 200 1.23 -5.56 -5.33
CA SER A 200 2.19 -6.15 -4.39
C SER A 200 1.63 -7.37 -3.66
N GLU A 201 0.38 -7.27 -3.18
CA GLU A 201 -0.36 -8.38 -2.54
C GLU A 201 -0.52 -9.57 -3.46
N GLN A 202 -0.93 -9.35 -4.70
CA GLN A 202 -1.11 -10.40 -5.68
C GLN A 202 0.21 -11.10 -5.97
N GLN A 203 1.30 -10.36 -6.20
CA GLN A 203 2.60 -10.96 -6.52
C GLN A 203 3.17 -11.79 -5.35
N ILE A 204 3.10 -11.29 -4.11
CA ILE A 204 3.56 -12.03 -2.93
C ILE A 204 2.71 -13.28 -2.66
N THR A 205 1.39 -13.16 -2.82
CA THR A 205 0.47 -14.30 -2.67
C THR A 205 0.78 -15.39 -3.70
N GLN A 206 0.96 -15.01 -4.96
CA GLN A 206 1.33 -15.95 -6.03
C GLN A 206 2.69 -16.61 -5.79
N LEU A 207 3.68 -15.88 -5.24
CA LEU A 207 4.96 -16.46 -4.84
C LEU A 207 4.77 -17.50 -3.73
N SER A 208 4.04 -17.16 -2.66
CA SER A 208 3.76 -18.07 -1.55
C SER A 208 3.06 -19.35 -2.01
N LEU A 209 2.06 -19.23 -2.89
CA LEU A 209 1.39 -20.38 -3.51
C LEU A 209 2.35 -21.21 -4.36
N SER A 210 3.20 -20.58 -5.18
CA SER A 210 4.19 -21.29 -6.02
C SER A 210 5.20 -22.06 -5.18
N VAL A 211 5.74 -21.44 -4.12
CA VAL A 211 6.70 -22.06 -3.21
C VAL A 211 6.06 -23.22 -2.44
N ARG A 212 4.82 -23.05 -1.97
CA ARG A 212 4.08 -24.13 -1.29
C ARG A 212 3.82 -25.31 -2.20
N GLN A 213 3.40 -25.07 -3.45
CA GLN A 213 3.15 -26.13 -4.42
C GLN A 213 4.43 -26.91 -4.74
N GLU A 214 5.56 -26.21 -4.92
CA GLU A 214 6.87 -26.83 -5.13
C GLU A 214 7.30 -27.66 -3.89
N THR A 215 7.05 -27.13 -2.68
CA THR A 215 7.30 -27.84 -1.42
C THR A 215 6.51 -29.16 -1.36
N GLU A 216 5.21 -29.11 -1.62
CA GLU A 216 4.34 -30.29 -1.61
C GLU A 216 4.76 -31.31 -2.68
N THR A 217 5.21 -30.83 -3.84
CA THR A 217 5.68 -31.69 -4.94
C THR A 217 6.97 -32.41 -4.56
N GLN A 218 7.96 -31.71 -4.00
CA GLN A 218 9.20 -32.34 -3.53
C GLN A 218 8.97 -33.30 -2.37
N LEU A 219 8.08 -32.96 -1.42
CA LEU A 219 7.72 -33.88 -0.33
C LEU A 219 7.08 -35.17 -0.86
N ARG A 220 6.18 -35.07 -1.84
CA ARG A 220 5.57 -36.24 -2.50
C ARG A 220 6.62 -37.07 -3.23
N GLN A 221 7.47 -36.46 -4.05
CA GLN A 221 8.52 -37.17 -4.79
C GLN A 221 9.48 -37.90 -3.84
N SER A 222 9.94 -37.23 -2.76
CA SER A 222 10.78 -37.86 -1.75
C SER A 222 10.08 -39.03 -1.05
N GLY A 223 8.78 -38.92 -0.77
CA GLY A 223 7.98 -40.01 -0.20
C GLY A 223 7.88 -41.23 -1.12
N TYR A 224 7.64 -41.00 -2.43
CA TYR A 224 7.61 -42.08 -3.43
C TYR A 224 8.97 -42.77 -3.55
N VAL A 225 10.08 -42.02 -3.60
CA VAL A 225 11.44 -42.60 -3.66
C VAL A 225 11.73 -43.44 -2.42
N MET A 226 11.32 -42.98 -1.22
CA MET A 226 11.47 -43.74 0.02
C MET A 226 10.71 -45.08 -0.03
N LEU A 227 9.42 -45.05 -0.41
CA LEU A 227 8.61 -46.27 -0.53
C LEU A 227 9.21 -47.26 -1.54
N LEU A 228 9.64 -46.77 -2.70
CA LEU A 228 10.22 -47.61 -3.75
C LEU A 228 11.57 -48.23 -3.31
N SER A 229 12.41 -47.49 -2.58
CA SER A 229 13.63 -48.05 -2.00
C SER A 229 13.34 -49.14 -0.95
N LEU A 230 12.29 -48.96 -0.15
CA LEU A 230 11.87 -49.91 0.87
C LEU A 230 11.31 -51.19 0.26
N THR A 231 10.52 -51.09 -0.81
CA THR A 231 9.99 -52.28 -1.53
C THR A 231 11.11 -53.05 -2.21
N ILE A 232 12.06 -52.38 -2.86
CA ILE A 232 13.24 -53.02 -3.45
C ILE A 232 14.06 -53.75 -2.39
N MET A 233 14.28 -53.12 -1.23
CA MET A 233 14.99 -53.76 -0.10
C MET A 233 14.29 -55.04 0.37
N HIS A 234 12.95 -55.02 0.50
CA HIS A 234 12.18 -56.22 0.86
C HIS A 234 12.29 -57.32 -0.20
N CYS A 235 12.21 -56.97 -1.49
CA CYS A 235 12.39 -57.92 -2.59
C CYS A 235 13.77 -58.59 -2.53
N ILE A 236 14.83 -57.80 -2.32
CA ILE A 236 16.20 -58.32 -2.20
C ILE A 236 16.33 -59.27 -1.00
N LEU A 237 15.76 -58.91 0.15
CA LEU A 237 15.80 -59.71 1.37
C LEU A 237 15.09 -61.06 1.18
N ILE A 238 13.91 -61.05 0.53
CA ILE A 238 13.14 -62.26 0.21
C ILE A 238 13.93 -63.14 -0.76
N SER A 239 14.50 -62.57 -1.83
CA SER A 239 15.32 -63.33 -2.78
C SER A 239 16.55 -63.96 -2.13
N LEU A 240 17.22 -63.26 -1.20
CA LEU A 240 18.33 -63.80 -0.41
C LEU A 240 17.88 -64.96 0.48
N LEU A 241 16.75 -64.83 1.15
CA LEU A 241 16.15 -65.88 1.99
C LEU A 241 15.84 -67.14 1.17
N VAL A 242 15.19 -66.96 0.01
CA VAL A 242 14.88 -68.06 -0.92
C VAL A 242 16.16 -68.73 -1.42
N PHE A 243 17.18 -67.95 -1.77
CA PHE A 243 18.49 -68.47 -2.21
C PHE A 243 19.19 -69.29 -1.11
N LEU A 244 19.17 -68.81 0.13
CA LEU A 244 19.75 -69.54 1.28
C LEU A 244 19.00 -70.85 1.54
N ILE A 245 17.67 -70.84 1.50
CA ILE A 245 16.83 -72.03 1.70
C ILE A 245 17.07 -73.05 0.57
N THR A 246 17.11 -72.63 -0.69
CA THR A 246 17.39 -73.53 -1.82
C THR A 246 18.79 -74.13 -1.78
N ARG A 247 19.76 -73.42 -1.21
CA ARG A 247 21.13 -73.94 -1.02
C ARG A 247 21.25 -74.92 0.16
N GLN A 248 20.34 -74.85 1.13
CA GLN A 248 20.30 -75.75 2.30
C GLN A 248 19.50 -77.05 2.07
N GLN A 249 18.77 -77.17 0.97
CA GLN A 249 18.09 -78.41 0.58
C GLN A 249 19.15 -79.44 0.09
N PRO A 250 19.27 -80.62 0.73
CA PRO A 250 20.19 -81.66 0.25
C PRO A 250 19.73 -82.18 -1.12
N LYS A 251 20.67 -82.36 -2.05
CA LYS A 251 20.39 -83.00 -3.34
C LYS A 251 20.00 -84.46 -3.09
N THR A 252 18.71 -84.77 -3.14
CA THR A 252 18.15 -86.12 -3.23
C THR A 252 17.81 -86.45 -4.67
#